data_AF-A0A9P8CED3-F1
#
_entry.id   AF-A0A9P8CED3-F1
#
_cell.length_a   1.000
_cell.length_b   1.000
_cell.length_c   1.000
_cell.angle_alpha   90.00
_cell.angle_beta   90.00
_cell.angle_gamma   90.00
#
_symmetry.space_group_name_H-M   'P 1'
#
loop_
_entity.id
_entity.type
_entity.pdbx_description
1 polymer ?
#
loop_
_entity_poly.entity_id
_entity_poly.type
_entity_poly.pdbx_seq_one_letter_code
_entity_poly.pdbx_strand_id
1 'polypeptide(L)'
;MAEPRNSQRSLITKKQLKKRLEVSNFDPNAILRGAQLTVVGALRALQNPALFTSEHYKQAAIAVAVGIAIRLAISIPVVGVKVLLWFLSFVVDFDNATWDDKIVNGLHFTQNYVLQIPFFLMSLMRYVTPTLDNMFMESLAWVDQTYYKKHEGEDPSTLRTTYYPNLRLYQTRDGSTHTTSTAEAVTTFMLRFGKKASISLAVFALSYVPYIGRIVLPAASFYTFNKVAGLGPAAVVFGTGIFLPRRYLIVFLQSYFASRSLVRELLEPYFSRIHFTKEQKKHWFHDREGLLFGFGVGFYIFQRIPLLGVLVYGIAEASTAYLITKITDPPPPPAQMAEFAASQQQWTNKHEFLGKKLFELEVPKNTTLEEATQGISTSISTST
;
A
#
# COMPACT_ATOMS: atom_id res chain seq x y z
N MET A 1 -17.87 -2.24 -56.71
CA MET A 1 -16.67 -2.78 -56.03
C MET A 1 -16.40 -1.89 -54.82
N ALA A 2 -17.10 -2.16 -53.71
CA ALA A 2 -16.98 -1.38 -52.47
C ALA A 2 -17.15 -2.32 -51.27
N GLU A 3 -16.34 -2.05 -50.24
CA GLU A 3 -16.25 -2.65 -48.90
C GLU A 3 -15.32 -3.86 -48.70
N PRO A 4 -14.22 -3.60 -47.97
CA PRO A 4 -14.12 -4.15 -46.62
C PRO A 4 -13.75 -3.05 -45.61
N ARG A 5 -14.71 -2.24 -45.15
CA ARG A 5 -14.50 -1.29 -44.03
C ARG A 5 -14.97 -1.84 -42.68
N ASN A 6 -15.94 -2.76 -42.67
CA ASN A 6 -16.57 -3.24 -41.44
C ASN A 6 -15.71 -4.24 -40.64
N SER A 7 -14.95 -5.09 -41.33
CA SER A 7 -14.07 -6.09 -40.71
C SER A 7 -12.91 -5.43 -39.94
N GLN A 8 -12.30 -4.37 -40.48
CA GLN A 8 -11.22 -3.62 -39.83
C GLN A 8 -11.70 -2.86 -38.57
N ARG A 9 -12.88 -2.23 -38.60
CA ARG A 9 -13.47 -1.60 -37.41
C ARG A 9 -13.75 -2.63 -36.31
N SER A 10 -14.31 -3.79 -36.66
CA SER A 10 -14.60 -4.84 -35.67
C SER A 10 -13.34 -5.39 -34.97
N LEU A 11 -12.23 -5.51 -35.70
CA LEU A 11 -10.95 -5.97 -35.17
C LEU A 11 -10.28 -4.94 -34.28
N ILE A 12 -10.35 -3.65 -34.65
CA ILE A 12 -9.87 -2.54 -33.81
C ILE A 12 -10.68 -2.48 -32.51
N THR A 13 -12.00 -2.62 -32.58
CA THR A 13 -12.88 -2.65 -31.39
C THR A 13 -12.58 -3.86 -30.51
N LYS A 14 -12.41 -5.06 -31.07
CA LYS A 14 -12.04 -6.27 -30.30
C LYS A 14 -10.68 -6.14 -29.64
N LYS A 15 -9.66 -5.61 -30.33
CA LYS A 15 -8.32 -5.37 -29.75
C LYS A 15 -8.35 -4.29 -28.67
N GLN A 16 -9.09 -3.21 -28.85
CA GLN A 16 -9.26 -2.17 -27.83
C GLN A 16 -10.04 -2.68 -26.61
N LEU A 17 -11.07 -3.49 -26.83
CA LEU A 17 -11.82 -4.13 -25.75
C LEU A 17 -10.94 -5.12 -24.99
N LYS A 18 -10.16 -5.95 -25.71
CA LYS A 18 -9.18 -6.87 -25.14
C LYS A 18 -8.12 -6.13 -24.34
N LYS A 19 -7.60 -4.99 -24.82
CA LYS A 19 -6.67 -4.13 -24.08
C LYS A 19 -7.29 -3.46 -22.84
N ARG A 20 -8.60 -3.16 -22.87
CA ARG A 20 -9.33 -2.64 -21.69
C ARG A 20 -9.71 -3.73 -20.68
N LEU A 21 -9.80 -4.98 -21.15
CA LEU A 21 -10.09 -6.18 -20.36
C LEU A 21 -8.81 -6.85 -19.83
N GLU A 22 -7.67 -6.70 -20.52
CA GLU A 22 -6.37 -7.23 -20.14
C GLU A 22 -5.79 -6.42 -18.99
N VAL A 23 -5.82 -7.07 -17.84
CA VAL A 23 -5.17 -6.67 -16.60
C VAL A 23 -3.68 -6.86 -16.77
N SER A 24 -2.89 -5.81 -17.00
CA SER A 24 -1.42 -5.99 -16.97
C SER A 24 -0.84 -5.77 -15.58
N ASN A 25 -1.43 -4.92 -14.73
CA ASN A 25 -0.77 -4.44 -13.50
C ASN A 25 -1.44 -4.87 -12.18
N PHE A 26 -2.66 -5.40 -12.23
CA PHE A 26 -3.40 -5.93 -11.07
C PHE A 26 -3.52 -7.46 -11.13
N ASP A 27 -2.41 -8.13 -11.36
CA ASP A 27 -2.33 -9.59 -11.47
C ASP A 27 -2.38 -10.25 -10.07
N PRO A 28 -3.19 -11.30 -9.85
CA PRO A 28 -3.19 -12.09 -8.62
C PRO A 28 -1.79 -12.54 -8.14
N ASN A 29 -0.89 -12.91 -9.05
CA ASN A 29 0.48 -13.27 -8.70
C ASN A 29 1.25 -12.07 -8.13
N ALA A 30 1.09 -10.89 -8.72
CA ALA A 30 1.70 -9.66 -8.18
C ALA A 30 1.15 -9.34 -6.78
N ILE A 31 -0.15 -9.51 -6.55
CA ILE A 31 -0.77 -9.31 -5.23
C ILE A 31 -0.20 -10.30 -4.21
N LEU A 32 -0.11 -11.57 -4.56
CA LEU A 32 0.44 -12.60 -3.67
C LEU A 32 1.90 -12.30 -3.33
N ARG A 33 2.71 -11.89 -4.31
CA ARG A 33 4.10 -11.47 -4.12
C ARG A 33 4.22 -10.25 -3.21
N GLY A 34 3.32 -9.28 -3.36
CA GLY A 34 3.22 -8.15 -2.44
C GLY A 34 2.99 -8.59 -1.00
N ALA A 35 2.02 -9.47 -0.77
CA ALA A 35 1.73 -10.01 0.56
C ALA A 35 2.91 -10.83 1.14
N GLN A 36 3.63 -11.56 0.29
CA GLN A 36 4.86 -12.26 0.68
C GLN A 36 5.95 -11.28 1.12
N LEU A 37 6.14 -10.19 0.36
CA LEU A 37 7.08 -9.13 0.72
C LEU A 37 6.72 -8.44 2.04
N THR A 38 5.44 -8.38 2.41
CA THR A 38 5.03 -7.92 3.76
C THR A 38 5.68 -8.79 4.83
N VAL A 39 5.55 -10.11 4.72
CA VAL A 39 6.06 -11.05 5.73
C VAL A 39 7.58 -11.08 5.74
N VAL A 40 8.22 -11.19 4.57
CA VAL A 40 9.68 -11.22 4.46
C VAL A 40 10.27 -9.88 4.91
N GLY A 41 9.68 -8.76 4.46
CA GLY A 41 10.09 -7.42 4.88
C GLY A 41 9.97 -7.23 6.38
N ALA A 42 8.85 -7.66 6.99
CA ALA A 42 8.65 -7.56 8.43
C ALA A 42 9.67 -8.40 9.21
N LEU A 43 9.93 -9.63 8.77
CA LEU A 43 10.96 -10.48 9.38
C LEU A 43 12.35 -9.85 9.30
N ARG A 44 12.69 -9.29 8.13
CA ARG A 44 13.96 -8.58 7.90
C ARG A 44 14.08 -7.32 8.76
N ALA A 45 13.00 -6.55 8.89
CA ALA A 45 12.96 -5.40 9.78
C ALA A 45 13.20 -5.83 11.24
N LEU A 46 12.55 -6.90 11.71
CA LEU A 46 12.76 -7.42 13.07
C LEU A 46 14.18 -7.96 13.31
N GLN A 47 14.92 -8.32 12.26
CA GLN A 47 16.32 -8.74 12.35
C GLN A 47 17.30 -7.56 12.33
N ASN A 48 16.86 -6.34 12.02
CA ASN A 48 17.74 -5.18 11.96
C ASN A 48 18.04 -4.67 13.39
N PRO A 49 19.27 -4.81 13.90
CA PRO A 49 19.62 -4.36 15.25
C PRO A 49 19.54 -2.84 15.39
N ALA A 50 19.69 -2.08 14.29
CA ALA A 50 19.61 -0.62 14.31
C ALA A 50 18.22 -0.12 14.74
N LEU A 51 17.16 -0.88 14.47
CA LEU A 51 15.79 -0.52 14.87
C LEU A 51 15.54 -0.66 16.38
N PHE A 52 16.42 -1.35 17.11
CA PHE A 52 16.29 -1.61 18.55
C PHE A 52 17.32 -0.82 19.36
N THR A 53 17.62 0.41 18.94
CA THR A 53 18.46 1.34 19.71
C THR A 53 17.65 2.06 20.80
N SER A 54 18.35 2.63 21.78
CA SER A 54 17.72 3.33 22.91
C SER A 54 16.85 4.53 22.48
N GLU A 55 17.18 5.18 21.37
CA GLU A 55 16.35 6.25 20.78
C GLU A 55 15.04 5.71 20.22
N HIS A 56 15.08 4.63 19.44
CA HIS A 56 13.87 4.01 18.89
C HIS A 56 13.00 3.36 19.95
N TYR A 57 13.56 2.87 21.07
CA TYR A 57 12.77 2.41 22.20
C TYR A 57 11.94 3.53 22.85
N LYS A 58 12.53 4.72 23.03
CA LYS A 58 11.78 5.89 23.54
C LYS A 58 10.66 6.28 22.57
N GLN A 59 10.96 6.28 21.28
CA GLN A 59 9.97 6.58 20.24
C GLN A 59 8.86 5.52 20.18
N ALA A 60 9.21 4.24 20.34
CA ALA A 60 8.26 3.13 20.41
C ALA A 60 7.34 3.27 21.63
N ALA A 61 7.87 3.66 22.80
CA ALA A 61 7.07 3.92 23.99
C ALA A 61 6.09 5.09 23.78
N ILE A 62 6.55 6.20 23.17
CA ILE A 62 5.69 7.33 22.80
C ILE A 62 4.62 6.88 21.81
N ALA A 63 4.99 6.10 20.79
CA ALA A 63 4.09 5.54 19.79
C ALA A 63 3.00 4.64 20.43
N VAL A 64 3.35 3.83 21.42
CA VAL A 64 2.38 3.03 22.18
C VAL A 64 1.45 3.93 22.99
N ALA A 65 1.99 4.93 23.70
CA ALA A 65 1.18 5.88 24.46
C ALA A 65 0.19 6.65 23.56
N VAL A 66 0.65 7.08 22.38
CA VAL A 66 -0.18 7.70 21.34
C VAL A 66 -1.23 6.71 20.82
N GLY A 67 -0.87 5.46 20.57
CA GLY A 67 -1.81 4.42 20.15
C GLY A 67 -2.93 4.20 21.18
N ILE A 68 -2.58 4.22 22.47
CA ILE A 68 -3.55 4.19 23.57
C ILE A 68 -4.43 5.44 23.55
N ALA A 69 -3.84 6.63 23.43
CA ALA A 69 -4.57 7.90 23.37
C ALA A 69 -5.55 7.95 22.18
N ILE A 70 -5.11 7.53 20.99
CA ILE A 70 -5.94 7.38 19.77
C ILE A 70 -7.11 6.43 20.05
N ARG A 71 -6.83 5.26 20.65
CA ARG A 71 -7.88 4.28 20.98
C ARG A 71 -8.89 4.84 21.97
N LEU A 72 -8.43 5.57 22.98
CA LEU A 72 -9.30 6.25 23.94
C LEU A 72 -10.14 7.33 23.25
N ALA A 73 -9.53 8.20 22.44
CA ALA A 73 -10.23 9.24 21.68
C ALA A 73 -11.32 8.66 20.77
N ILE A 74 -11.01 7.56 20.09
CA ILE A 74 -11.97 6.77 19.30
C ILE A 74 -13.10 6.21 20.16
N SER A 75 -12.81 5.74 21.38
CA SER A 75 -13.83 5.16 22.25
C SER A 75 -14.77 6.20 22.87
N ILE A 76 -14.35 7.47 23.01
CA ILE A 76 -15.14 8.52 23.67
C ILE A 76 -16.53 8.69 23.04
N PRO A 77 -16.70 8.84 21.71
CA PRO A 77 -18.04 8.95 21.11
C PRO A 77 -18.91 7.72 21.37
N VAL A 78 -18.32 6.52 21.33
CA VAL A 78 -19.05 5.26 21.56
C VAL A 78 -19.53 5.17 23.00
N VAL A 79 -18.66 5.51 23.97
CA VAL A 79 -19.02 5.56 25.39
C VAL A 79 -20.05 6.66 25.64
N GLY A 80 -19.89 7.83 25.03
CA GLY A 80 -20.84 8.94 25.15
C GLY A 80 -22.25 8.55 24.67
N VAL A 81 -22.37 7.87 23.53
CA VAL A 81 -23.66 7.36 23.05
C VAL A 81 -24.23 6.30 23.99
N LYS A 82 -23.41 5.38 24.50
CA LYS A 82 -23.87 4.38 25.49
C LYS A 82 -24.38 5.03 26.78
N VAL A 83 -23.67 6.03 27.28
CA VAL A 83 -24.07 6.80 28.47
C VAL A 83 -25.37 7.56 28.19
N LEU A 84 -25.51 8.17 27.01
CA LEU A 84 -26.74 8.86 26.60
C LEU A 84 -27.93 7.89 26.51
N LEU A 85 -27.75 6.72 25.91
CA LEU A 85 -28.78 5.68 25.82
C LEU A 85 -29.16 5.15 27.21
N TRP A 86 -28.18 4.99 28.10
CA TRP A 86 -28.41 4.64 29.50
C TRP A 86 -29.18 5.74 30.26
N PHE A 87 -28.91 7.02 30.01
CA PHE A 87 -29.73 8.10 30.57
C PHE A 87 -31.16 8.10 30.01
N LEU A 88 -31.31 7.85 28.71
CA LEU A 88 -32.62 7.76 28.05
C LEU A 88 -33.43 6.58 28.58
N SER A 89 -32.81 5.48 29.03
CA SER A 89 -33.54 4.32 29.55
C SER A 89 -34.26 4.57 30.86
N PHE A 90 -33.95 5.66 31.56
CA PHE A 90 -34.75 6.09 32.71
C PHE A 90 -36.07 6.76 32.32
N VAL A 91 -36.21 7.19 31.06
CA VAL A 91 -37.38 7.95 30.57
C VAL A 91 -38.18 7.14 29.54
N VAL A 92 -37.54 6.20 28.84
CA VAL A 92 -38.13 5.38 27.78
C VAL A 92 -37.84 3.90 28.07
N ASP A 93 -38.86 3.06 28.06
CA ASP A 93 -38.71 1.61 28.23
C ASP A 93 -38.04 0.98 27.01
N PHE A 94 -36.79 0.52 27.18
CA PHE A 94 -36.00 -0.14 26.12
C PHE A 94 -35.93 -1.66 26.27
N ASP A 95 -36.68 -2.28 27.18
CA ASP A 95 -36.61 -3.72 27.50
C ASP A 95 -36.88 -4.66 26.31
N ASN A 96 -37.42 -4.15 25.19
CA ASN A 96 -37.62 -4.89 23.93
C ASN A 96 -36.82 -4.34 22.72
N ALA A 97 -35.98 -3.33 22.92
CA ALA A 97 -35.39 -2.57 21.82
C ALA A 97 -33.95 -3.01 21.50
N THR A 98 -33.78 -3.84 20.46
CA THR A 98 -32.48 -4.16 19.80
C THR A 98 -31.74 -2.96 19.17
N TRP A 99 -32.13 -1.73 19.53
CA TRP A 99 -31.64 -0.50 18.92
C TRP A 99 -30.27 -0.09 19.46
N ASP A 100 -29.96 -0.32 20.74
CA ASP A 100 -28.66 0.01 21.32
C ASP A 100 -27.53 -0.70 20.56
N ASP A 101 -27.60 -2.02 20.44
CA ASP A 101 -26.62 -2.81 19.70
C ASP A 101 -26.51 -2.37 18.23
N LYS A 102 -27.62 -2.03 17.57
CA LYS A 102 -27.61 -1.57 16.17
C LYS A 102 -26.95 -0.21 16.03
N ILE A 103 -27.20 0.72 16.95
CA ILE A 103 -26.63 2.07 16.95
C ILE A 103 -25.13 2.00 17.27
N VAL A 104 -24.75 1.28 18.32
CA VAL A 104 -23.35 1.11 18.74
C VAL A 104 -22.54 0.41 17.63
N ASN A 105 -23.07 -0.67 17.04
CA ASN A 105 -22.41 -1.34 15.93
C ASN A 105 -22.35 -0.47 14.67
N GLY A 106 -23.40 0.31 14.39
CA GLY A 106 -23.44 1.26 13.29
C GLY A 106 -22.40 2.38 13.44
N LEU A 107 -22.23 2.91 14.66
CA LEU A 107 -21.22 3.93 14.98
C LEU A 107 -19.81 3.34 14.85
N HIS A 108 -19.57 2.17 15.42
CA HIS A 108 -18.28 1.47 15.30
C HIS A 108 -17.94 1.16 13.83
N PHE A 109 -18.93 0.75 13.03
CA PHE A 109 -18.77 0.52 11.60
C PHE A 109 -18.45 1.82 10.85
N THR A 110 -19.21 2.89 11.12
CA THR A 110 -19.02 4.20 10.49
C THR A 110 -17.63 4.74 10.79
N GLN A 111 -17.21 4.68 12.05
CA GLN A 111 -15.92 5.18 12.49
C GLN A 111 -14.74 4.43 11.85
N ASN A 112 -14.78 3.10 11.84
CA ASN A 112 -13.65 2.28 11.40
C ASN A 112 -13.61 2.05 9.90
N TYR A 113 -14.77 1.95 9.26
CA TYR A 113 -14.87 1.62 7.84
C TYR A 113 -15.28 2.82 6.99
N VAL A 114 -16.27 3.62 7.38
CA VAL A 114 -16.72 4.76 6.54
C VAL A 114 -15.77 5.94 6.65
N LEU A 115 -15.45 6.35 7.87
CA LEU A 115 -14.60 7.50 8.18
C LEU A 115 -13.12 7.12 8.27
N GLN A 116 -12.76 5.87 8.56
CA GLN A 116 -11.38 5.42 8.74
C GLN A 116 -10.59 6.22 9.79
N ILE A 117 -11.23 6.58 10.91
CA ILE A 117 -10.61 7.41 11.96
C ILE A 117 -9.26 6.87 12.46
N PRO A 118 -9.09 5.55 12.71
CA PRO A 118 -7.79 5.03 13.14
C PRO A 118 -6.67 5.34 12.13
N PHE A 119 -6.94 5.09 10.85
CA PHE A 119 -5.97 5.34 9.78
C PHE A 119 -5.64 6.83 9.67
N PHE A 120 -6.65 7.69 9.72
CA PHE A 120 -6.46 9.14 9.73
C PHE A 120 -5.56 9.63 10.87
N LEU A 121 -5.81 9.18 12.09
CA LEU A 121 -5.01 9.56 13.25
C LEU A 121 -3.58 9.04 13.12
N MET A 122 -3.40 7.85 12.55
CA MET A 122 -2.06 7.31 12.26
C MET A 122 -1.34 8.12 11.19
N SER A 123 -1.99 8.51 10.11
CA SER A 123 -1.36 9.36 9.08
C SER A 123 -1.05 10.78 9.57
N LEU A 124 -1.85 11.29 10.53
CA LEU A 124 -1.57 12.58 11.15
C LEU A 124 -0.27 12.56 11.95
N MET A 125 0.06 11.44 12.61
CA MET A 125 1.27 11.31 13.42
C MET A 125 2.56 11.51 12.63
N ARG A 126 2.56 11.18 11.34
CA ARG A 126 3.69 11.42 10.46
C ARG A 126 4.11 12.89 10.41
N TYR A 127 3.15 13.82 10.46
CA TYR A 127 3.44 15.26 10.50
C TYR A 127 3.95 15.74 11.86
N VAL A 128 3.79 14.91 12.90
CA VAL A 128 4.16 15.24 14.29
C VAL A 128 5.52 14.64 14.65
N THR A 129 5.91 13.50 14.07
CA THR A 129 7.17 12.79 14.41
C THR A 129 8.01 12.45 13.17
N PRO A 130 9.21 13.06 13.00
CA PRO A 130 10.12 12.81 11.87
C PRO A 130 10.86 11.45 11.93
N THR A 131 10.51 10.60 12.89
CA THR A 131 11.22 9.34 13.21
C THR A 131 11.16 8.30 12.10
N LEU A 132 10.09 8.31 11.30
CA LEU A 132 9.82 7.32 10.26
C LEU A 132 10.82 7.38 9.09
N ASP A 133 11.26 8.59 8.74
CA ASP A 133 12.22 8.79 7.67
C ASP A 133 13.60 8.20 8.02
N ASN A 134 14.03 8.38 9.28
CA ASN A 134 15.26 7.79 9.80
C ASN A 134 15.19 6.27 9.81
N MET A 135 14.07 5.69 10.29
CA MET A 135 13.87 4.24 10.30
C MET A 135 13.94 3.63 8.89
N PHE A 136 13.36 4.31 7.90
CA PHE A 136 13.47 3.92 6.50
C PHE A 136 14.93 3.90 6.04
N MET A 137 15.67 4.99 6.28
CA MET A 137 17.06 5.13 5.83
C MET A 137 18.00 4.13 6.53
N GLU A 138 17.85 3.91 7.83
CA GLU A 138 18.64 2.91 8.57
C GLU A 138 18.35 1.49 8.11
N SER A 139 17.07 1.18 7.84
CA SER A 139 16.67 -0.12 7.29
C SER A 139 17.25 -0.32 5.89
N LEU A 140 17.30 0.73 5.07
CA LEU A 140 17.90 0.68 3.74
C LEU A 140 19.41 0.41 3.82
N ALA A 141 20.11 1.06 4.76
CA ALA A 141 21.53 0.82 5.00
C ALA A 141 21.79 -0.64 5.41
N TRP A 142 20.97 -1.18 6.32
CA TRP A 142 21.08 -2.56 6.77
C TRP A 142 20.78 -3.58 5.66
N VAL A 143 19.80 -3.29 4.80
CA VAL A 143 19.49 -4.13 3.62
C VAL A 143 20.67 -4.16 2.64
N ASP A 144 21.33 -3.03 2.41
CA ASP A 144 22.55 -2.99 1.57
C ASP A 144 23.69 -3.78 2.22
N GLN A 145 23.98 -3.57 3.51
CA GLN A 145 25.02 -4.33 4.22
C GLN A 145 24.76 -5.85 4.17
N THR A 146 23.52 -6.26 4.42
CA THR A 146 23.13 -7.67 4.39
C THR A 146 23.25 -8.26 2.99
N TYR A 147 22.98 -7.47 1.94
CA TYR A 147 23.17 -7.90 0.56
C TYR A 147 24.64 -8.20 0.29
N TYR A 148 25.56 -7.28 0.58
CA TYR A 148 26.99 -7.50 0.34
C TYR A 148 27.54 -8.66 1.17
N LYS A 149 27.14 -8.75 2.46
CA LYS A 149 27.53 -9.86 3.32
C LYS A 149 27.10 -11.22 2.76
N LYS A 150 25.93 -11.29 2.13
CA LYS A 150 25.42 -12.54 1.54
C LYS A 150 26.19 -12.94 0.28
N HIS A 151 26.71 -11.98 -0.48
CA HIS A 151 27.46 -12.21 -1.72
C HIS A 151 28.97 -12.03 -1.47
N GLU A 152 29.43 -12.25 -0.23
CA GLU A 152 30.85 -12.32 0.10
C GLU A 152 31.47 -13.49 -0.67
N GLY A 153 32.32 -13.17 -1.65
CA GLY A 153 32.97 -14.16 -2.52
C GLY A 153 32.53 -14.14 -3.99
N GLU A 154 31.51 -13.37 -4.34
CA GLU A 154 31.14 -13.11 -5.74
C GLU A 154 31.94 -11.93 -6.33
N ASP A 155 32.03 -11.86 -7.66
CA ASP A 155 32.74 -10.77 -8.33
C ASP A 155 32.06 -9.43 -8.04
N PRO A 156 32.75 -8.45 -7.41
CA PRO A 156 32.21 -7.13 -7.12
C PRO A 156 31.61 -6.41 -8.34
N SER A 157 32.06 -6.72 -9.57
CA SER A 157 31.56 -6.12 -10.80
C SER A 157 30.13 -6.56 -11.16
N THR A 158 29.69 -7.71 -10.65
CA THR A 158 28.37 -8.30 -10.92
C THR A 158 27.31 -7.91 -9.88
N LEU A 159 27.74 -7.30 -8.77
CA LEU A 159 26.86 -6.91 -7.68
C LEU A 159 26.08 -5.64 -8.02
N ARG A 160 24.83 -5.58 -7.56
CA ARG A 160 24.02 -4.35 -7.67
C ARG A 160 24.68 -3.22 -6.89
N THR A 161 24.51 -1.99 -7.37
CA THR A 161 24.88 -0.78 -6.62
C THR A 161 24.06 -0.64 -5.32
N THR A 162 24.66 -0.02 -4.31
CA THR A 162 24.01 0.34 -3.04
C THR A 162 22.93 1.40 -3.22
N TYR A 163 21.82 1.30 -2.48
CA TYR A 163 20.76 2.32 -2.47
C TYR A 163 21.06 3.42 -1.46
N TYR A 164 21.45 3.07 -0.24
CA TYR A 164 21.55 4.02 0.88
C TYR A 164 22.54 5.17 0.63
N PRO A 165 23.80 4.94 0.19
CA PRO A 165 24.78 5.99 0.01
C PRO A 165 24.33 7.03 -1.02
N ASN A 166 23.77 6.58 -2.14
CA ASN A 166 23.27 7.47 -3.18
C ASN A 166 22.02 8.21 -2.71
N LEU A 167 21.05 7.49 -2.13
CA LEU A 167 19.79 8.10 -1.70
C LEU A 167 19.97 9.14 -0.59
N ARG A 168 20.98 9.00 0.28
CA ARG A 168 21.33 10.00 1.30
C ARG A 168 21.81 11.34 0.71
N LEU A 169 22.38 11.34 -0.50
CA LEU A 169 22.85 12.55 -1.16
C LEU A 169 21.71 13.39 -1.76
N TYR A 170 20.52 12.82 -1.86
CA TYR A 170 19.38 13.49 -2.46
C TYR A 170 18.74 14.43 -1.45
N GLN A 171 18.47 15.66 -1.87
CA GLN A 171 17.76 16.63 -1.03
C GLN A 171 16.29 16.20 -0.86
N THR A 172 15.86 16.10 0.39
CA THR A 172 14.46 15.83 0.73
C THR A 172 13.61 17.06 0.42
N ARG A 173 12.60 16.88 -0.42
CA ARG A 173 11.55 17.86 -0.68
C ARG A 173 10.27 17.37 -0.02
N ASP A 174 9.55 18.27 0.66
CA ASP A 174 8.20 17.95 1.14
C ASP A 174 7.31 17.64 -0.07
N GLY A 175 6.99 16.35 -0.26
CA GLY A 175 6.28 15.85 -1.44
C GLY A 175 4.80 16.23 -1.48
N SER A 176 4.29 16.89 -0.42
CA SER A 176 2.86 17.18 -0.27
C SER A 176 2.50 18.67 -0.17
N THR A 177 3.46 19.52 0.22
CA THR A 177 3.35 20.97 0.41
C THR A 177 4.64 21.62 -0.09
N HIS A 178 4.54 22.61 -0.96
CA HIS A 178 5.69 23.40 -1.40
C HIS A 178 6.18 24.38 -0.31
N THR A 179 5.87 24.10 0.95
CA THR A 179 5.94 25.05 2.06
C THR A 179 6.55 24.36 3.28
N THR A 180 7.35 25.10 4.03
CA THR A 180 8.10 24.64 5.19
C THR A 180 7.26 24.63 6.48
N SER A 181 5.98 25.00 6.41
CA SER A 181 5.12 25.15 7.58
C SER A 181 4.34 23.88 7.88
N THR A 182 4.63 23.26 9.03
CA THR A 182 3.91 22.08 9.53
C THR A 182 2.40 22.31 9.67
N ALA A 183 1.99 23.53 10.06
CA ALA A 183 0.58 23.90 10.19
C ALA A 183 -0.16 23.88 8.84
N GLU A 184 0.50 24.29 7.76
CA GLU A 184 -0.08 24.27 6.42
C GLU A 184 -0.20 22.84 5.88
N ALA A 185 0.80 21.99 6.14
CA ALA A 185 0.77 20.57 5.81
C ALA A 185 -0.38 19.85 6.52
N VAL A 186 -0.56 20.09 7.82
CA VAL A 186 -1.67 19.56 8.62
C VAL A 186 -3.01 20.07 8.09
N THR A 187 -3.17 21.36 7.84
CA THR A 187 -4.43 21.93 7.33
C THR A 187 -4.79 21.35 5.97
N THR A 188 -3.82 21.22 5.09
CA THR A 188 -4.00 20.62 3.76
C THR A 188 -4.39 19.15 3.86
N PHE A 189 -3.77 18.41 4.77
CA PHE A 189 -4.13 17.02 5.08
C PHE A 189 -5.59 16.94 5.58
N MET A 190 -5.97 17.79 6.53
CA MET A 190 -7.33 17.86 7.09
C MET A 190 -8.38 18.14 6.01
N LEU A 191 -8.14 19.11 5.11
CA LEU A 191 -9.05 19.43 4.02
C LEU A 191 -9.20 18.26 3.03
N ARG A 192 -8.10 17.61 2.66
CA ARG A 192 -8.13 16.43 1.77
C ARG A 192 -8.88 15.26 2.41
N PHE A 193 -8.67 15.04 3.71
CA PHE A 193 -9.34 13.99 4.45
C PHE A 193 -10.83 14.29 4.62
N GLY A 194 -11.19 15.51 5.02
CA GLY A 194 -12.58 15.97 5.16
C GLY A 194 -13.38 15.83 3.86
N LYS A 195 -12.78 16.19 2.71
CA LYS A 195 -13.40 15.97 1.40
C LYS A 195 -13.64 14.48 1.09
N LYS A 196 -12.73 13.59 1.47
CA LYS A 196 -12.92 12.13 1.28
C LYS A 196 -14.00 11.60 2.23
N ALA A 197 -13.95 12.02 3.49
CA ALA A 197 -14.92 11.63 4.51
C ALA A 197 -16.34 12.07 4.13
N SER A 198 -16.53 13.29 3.60
CA SER A 198 -17.84 13.77 3.17
C SER A 198 -18.39 12.99 1.98
N ILE A 199 -17.56 12.66 0.98
CA ILE A 199 -17.96 11.81 -0.15
C ILE A 199 -18.35 10.42 0.36
N SER A 200 -17.54 9.81 1.22
CA SER A 200 -17.83 8.50 1.80
C SER A 200 -19.12 8.50 2.63
N LEU A 201 -19.37 9.56 3.41
CA LEU A 201 -20.59 9.72 4.19
C LEU A 201 -21.81 9.93 3.29
N ALA A 202 -21.69 10.71 2.21
CA ALA A 202 -22.76 10.91 1.24
C ALA A 202 -23.12 9.60 0.51
N VAL A 203 -22.12 8.83 0.06
CA VAL A 203 -22.33 7.50 -0.54
C VAL A 203 -22.97 6.55 0.46
N PHE A 204 -22.54 6.58 1.72
CA PHE A 204 -23.12 5.77 2.78
C PHE A 204 -24.57 6.16 3.05
N ALA A 205 -24.90 7.45 3.17
CA ALA A 205 -26.26 7.94 3.35
C ALA A 205 -27.18 7.57 2.16
N LEU A 206 -26.71 7.78 0.93
CA LEU A 206 -27.43 7.38 -0.29
C LEU A 206 -27.67 5.86 -0.36
N SER A 207 -26.82 5.05 0.28
CA SER A 207 -27.02 3.59 0.36
C SER A 207 -28.21 3.15 1.23
N TYR A 208 -28.77 4.05 2.04
CA TYR A 208 -29.98 3.81 2.84
C TYR A 208 -31.27 4.20 2.10
N VAL A 209 -31.18 4.89 0.95
CA VAL A 209 -32.35 5.25 0.15
C VAL A 209 -32.99 3.96 -0.38
N PRO A 210 -34.31 3.74 -0.16
CA PRO A 210 -34.98 2.54 -0.64
C PRO A 210 -34.88 2.42 -2.16
N TYR A 211 -34.79 1.18 -2.66
CA TYR A 211 -34.61 0.80 -4.07
C TYR A 211 -33.26 1.20 -4.70
N ILE A 212 -32.84 2.46 -4.57
CA ILE A 212 -31.61 3.00 -5.17
C ILE A 212 -30.37 2.55 -4.39
N GLY A 213 -30.46 2.48 -3.05
CA GLY A 213 -29.33 2.23 -2.16
C GLY A 213 -28.61 0.90 -2.37
N ARG A 214 -29.30 -0.12 -2.92
CA ARG A 214 -28.70 -1.41 -3.30
C ARG A 214 -27.69 -1.25 -4.44
N ILE A 215 -27.90 -0.29 -5.35
CA ILE A 215 -27.07 -0.05 -6.53
C ILE A 215 -26.00 1.01 -6.27
N VAL A 216 -26.27 1.99 -5.40
CA VAL A 216 -25.33 3.08 -5.08
C VAL A 216 -23.96 2.55 -4.68
N LEU A 217 -23.91 1.60 -3.74
CA LEU A 217 -22.64 1.08 -3.23
C LEU A 217 -21.88 0.30 -4.31
N PRO A 218 -22.44 -0.72 -4.99
CA PRO A 218 -21.77 -1.38 -6.11
C PRO A 218 -21.35 -0.41 -7.22
N ALA A 219 -22.18 0.56 -7.59
CA ALA A 219 -21.88 1.51 -8.66
C ALA A 219 -20.73 2.48 -8.29
N ALA A 220 -20.78 3.07 -7.09
CA ALA A 220 -19.72 3.95 -6.60
C ALA A 220 -18.39 3.19 -6.42
N SER A 221 -18.48 1.95 -5.92
CA SER A 221 -17.31 1.09 -5.74
C SER A 221 -16.73 0.65 -7.08
N PHE A 222 -17.57 0.26 -8.04
CA PHE A 222 -17.16 -0.07 -9.40
C PHE A 222 -16.50 1.13 -10.09
N TYR A 223 -17.12 2.32 -10.03
CA TYR A 223 -16.56 3.53 -10.64
C TYR A 223 -15.16 3.83 -10.11
N THR A 224 -14.96 3.67 -8.81
CA THR A 224 -13.69 4.02 -8.18
C THR A 224 -12.63 2.94 -8.39
N PHE A 225 -12.99 1.66 -8.29
CA PHE A 225 -12.07 0.53 -8.46
C PHE A 225 -11.71 0.27 -9.93
N ASN A 226 -12.63 0.47 -10.88
CA ASN A 226 -12.39 0.31 -12.32
C ASN A 226 -11.28 1.24 -12.82
N LYS A 227 -11.18 2.45 -12.26
CA LYS A 227 -10.10 3.40 -12.62
C LYS A 227 -8.69 2.90 -12.28
N VAL A 228 -8.59 1.83 -11.51
CA VAL A 228 -7.34 1.36 -10.93
C VAL A 228 -7.08 -0.10 -11.26
N ALA A 229 -8.02 -0.99 -10.99
CA ALA A 229 -7.90 -2.41 -11.33
C ALA A 229 -8.31 -2.75 -12.78
N GLY A 230 -8.93 -1.81 -13.49
CA GLY A 230 -9.46 -2.01 -14.83
C GLY A 230 -10.84 -2.66 -14.86
N LEU A 231 -11.38 -2.82 -16.07
CA LEU A 231 -12.78 -3.22 -16.28
C LEU A 231 -13.05 -4.65 -15.82
N GLY A 232 -12.12 -5.58 -16.09
CA GLY A 232 -12.28 -7.00 -15.79
C GLY A 232 -12.48 -7.29 -14.30
N PRO A 233 -11.49 -7.00 -13.43
CA PRO A 233 -11.60 -7.23 -12.00
C PRO A 233 -12.77 -6.47 -11.37
N ALA A 234 -13.02 -5.23 -11.80
CA ALA A 234 -14.15 -4.44 -11.31
C ALA A 234 -15.49 -5.08 -11.66
N ALA A 235 -15.66 -5.57 -12.89
CA ALA A 235 -16.89 -6.22 -13.32
C ALA A 235 -17.13 -7.54 -12.56
N VAL A 236 -16.07 -8.32 -12.31
CA VAL A 236 -16.18 -9.56 -11.53
C VAL A 236 -16.55 -9.25 -10.08
N VAL A 237 -15.79 -8.39 -9.40
CA VAL A 237 -16.00 -8.09 -7.97
C VAL A 237 -17.34 -7.42 -7.70
N PHE A 238 -17.72 -6.42 -8.50
CA PHE A 238 -18.96 -5.67 -8.26
C PHE A 238 -20.17 -6.25 -9.00
N GLY A 239 -19.98 -7.04 -10.06
CA GLY A 239 -21.05 -7.82 -10.70
C GLY A 239 -21.52 -8.95 -9.79
N THR A 240 -20.59 -9.73 -9.23
CA THR A 240 -20.92 -10.71 -8.17
C THR A 240 -21.31 -10.02 -6.85
N GLY A 241 -20.78 -8.81 -6.63
CA GLY A 241 -21.11 -7.92 -5.51
C GLY A 241 -22.58 -7.60 -5.32
N ILE A 242 -23.41 -7.69 -6.38
CA ILE A 242 -24.86 -7.47 -6.30
C ILE A 242 -25.56 -8.50 -5.39
N PHE A 243 -24.97 -9.69 -5.25
CA PHE A 243 -25.46 -10.77 -4.39
C PHE A 243 -24.80 -10.77 -3.00
N LEU A 244 -23.72 -10.01 -2.82
CA LEU A 244 -23.00 -9.93 -1.54
C LEU A 244 -23.67 -8.90 -0.61
N PRO A 245 -23.75 -9.18 0.70
CA PRO A 245 -24.21 -8.20 1.68
C PRO A 245 -23.37 -6.91 1.64
N ARG A 246 -24.03 -5.74 1.70
CA ARG A 246 -23.43 -4.39 1.63
C ARG A 246 -22.17 -4.23 2.50
N ARG A 247 -22.18 -4.83 3.70
CA ARG A 247 -21.04 -4.78 4.64
C ARG A 247 -19.74 -5.28 4.03
N TYR A 248 -19.76 -6.35 3.24
CA TYR A 248 -18.55 -6.96 2.69
C TYR A 248 -17.96 -6.11 1.57
N LEU A 249 -18.81 -5.51 0.73
CA LEU A 249 -18.36 -4.58 -0.31
C LEU A 249 -17.67 -3.36 0.31
N ILE A 250 -18.25 -2.80 1.38
CA ILE A 250 -17.65 -1.68 2.09
C ILE A 250 -16.33 -2.12 2.73
N VAL A 251 -16.29 -3.25 3.43
CA VAL A 251 -15.04 -3.76 4.04
C VAL A 251 -13.96 -3.96 2.99
N PHE A 252 -14.28 -4.56 1.84
CA PHE A 252 -13.34 -4.77 0.74
C PHE A 252 -12.81 -3.45 0.19
N LEU A 253 -13.72 -2.54 -0.19
CA LEU A 253 -13.35 -1.25 -0.78
C LEU A 253 -12.52 -0.40 0.19
N GLN A 254 -12.89 -0.42 1.47
CA GLN A 254 -12.19 0.33 2.49
C GLN A 254 -10.81 -0.28 2.77
N SER A 255 -10.69 -1.62 2.77
CA SER A 255 -9.40 -2.30 2.87
C SER A 255 -8.50 -1.93 1.67
N TYR A 256 -9.08 -1.83 0.47
CA TYR A 256 -8.36 -1.38 -0.72
C TYR A 256 -7.86 0.06 -0.61
N PHE A 257 -8.73 1.02 -0.24
CA PHE A 257 -8.30 2.42 -0.10
C PHE A 257 -7.35 2.64 1.07
N ALA A 258 -7.55 1.93 2.18
CA ALA A 258 -6.65 1.99 3.33
C ALA A 258 -5.27 1.44 2.96
N SER A 259 -5.20 0.25 2.33
CA SER A 259 -3.95 -0.32 1.80
C SER A 259 -3.24 0.65 0.86
N ARG A 260 -3.95 1.22 -0.11
CA ARG A 260 -3.37 2.18 -1.07
C ARG A 260 -2.87 3.46 -0.39
N SER A 261 -3.61 3.96 0.60
CA SER A 261 -3.22 5.16 1.35
C SER A 261 -1.99 4.88 2.20
N LEU A 262 -1.98 3.74 2.90
CA LEU A 262 -0.86 3.27 3.71
C LEU A 262 0.41 3.17 2.88
N VAL A 263 0.37 2.50 1.73
CA VAL A 263 1.56 2.30 0.90
C VAL A 263 2.08 3.62 0.32
N ARG A 264 1.20 4.56 -0.01
CA ARG A 264 1.63 5.90 -0.42
C ARG A 264 2.36 6.63 0.69
N GLU A 265 1.95 6.41 1.92
CA GLU A 265 2.57 7.00 3.09
C GLU A 265 3.93 6.36 3.39
N LEU A 266 4.01 5.03 3.41
CA LEU A 266 5.25 4.28 3.62
C LEU A 266 6.30 4.53 2.54
N LEU A 267 5.90 4.85 1.31
CA LEU A 267 6.83 5.13 0.21
C LEU A 267 7.29 6.59 0.16
N GLU A 268 6.74 7.46 0.99
CA GLU A 268 7.02 8.88 0.89
C GLU A 268 8.47 9.26 1.30
N PRO A 269 9.17 8.57 2.22
CA PRO A 269 10.62 8.76 2.39
C PRO A 269 11.43 8.57 1.10
N TYR A 270 11.00 7.64 0.24
CA TYR A 270 11.60 7.47 -1.08
C TYR A 270 11.21 8.60 -2.05
N PHE A 271 9.92 8.94 -2.13
CA PHE A 271 9.42 9.96 -3.06
C PHE A 271 9.73 11.41 -2.69
N SER A 272 10.03 11.68 -1.44
CA SER A 272 10.53 13.00 -1.00
C SER A 272 11.96 13.23 -1.48
N ARG A 273 12.73 12.16 -1.72
CA ARG A 273 14.12 12.22 -2.22
C ARG A 273 14.19 12.15 -3.73
N ILE A 274 13.53 11.18 -4.36
CA ILE A 274 13.49 11.07 -5.82
C ILE A 274 12.39 11.99 -6.36
N HIS A 275 12.77 13.05 -7.06
CA HIS A 275 11.83 14.09 -7.52
C HIS A 275 11.04 13.66 -8.76
N PHE A 276 10.00 12.85 -8.54
CA PHE A 276 9.04 12.51 -9.59
C PHE A 276 8.06 13.66 -9.86
N THR A 277 7.71 13.88 -11.13
CA THR A 277 6.52 14.69 -11.46
C THR A 277 5.24 13.96 -11.05
N LYS A 278 4.12 14.69 -10.94
CA LYS A 278 2.82 14.11 -10.59
C LYS A 278 2.40 12.97 -11.53
N GLU A 279 2.72 13.11 -12.81
CA GLU A 279 2.41 12.11 -13.83
C GLU A 279 3.33 10.89 -13.70
N GLN A 280 4.64 11.09 -13.54
CA GLN A 280 5.58 9.99 -13.37
C GLN A 280 5.28 9.18 -12.10
N LYS A 281 5.00 9.86 -10.96
CA LYS A 281 4.59 9.19 -9.70
C LYS A 281 3.31 8.38 -9.92
N LYS A 282 2.32 8.93 -10.64
CA LYS A 282 1.07 8.21 -10.97
C LYS A 282 1.34 6.96 -11.80
N HIS A 283 2.20 7.05 -12.83
CA HIS A 283 2.59 5.90 -13.64
C HIS A 283 3.34 4.84 -12.84
N TRP A 284 4.30 5.25 -12.00
CA TRP A 284 5.05 4.35 -11.12
C TRP A 284 4.13 3.51 -10.22
N PHE A 285 3.15 4.16 -9.57
CA PHE A 285 2.17 3.48 -8.71
C PHE A 285 1.24 2.55 -9.50
N HIS A 286 0.82 2.97 -10.69
CA HIS A 286 -0.05 2.18 -11.55
C HIS A 286 0.66 0.93 -12.09
N ASP A 287 1.97 1.02 -12.36
CA ASP A 287 2.74 -0.09 -12.91
C ASP A 287 2.97 -1.23 -11.91
N ARG A 288 3.06 -0.86 -10.63
CA ARG A 288 3.31 -1.76 -9.50
C ARG A 288 2.05 -2.04 -8.68
N GLU A 289 0.87 -1.73 -9.21
CA GLU A 289 -0.35 -1.63 -8.41
C GLU A 289 -0.73 -2.91 -7.67
N GLY A 290 -0.73 -4.07 -8.35
CA GLY A 290 -1.06 -5.35 -7.72
C GLY A 290 -0.11 -5.70 -6.58
N LEU A 291 1.20 -5.53 -6.79
CA LEU A 291 2.21 -5.80 -5.77
C LEU A 291 2.09 -4.85 -4.57
N LEU A 292 1.97 -3.54 -4.83
CA LEU A 292 1.78 -2.55 -3.78
C LEU A 292 0.48 -2.80 -3.01
N PHE A 293 -0.59 -3.18 -3.69
CA PHE A 293 -1.85 -3.54 -3.04
C PHE A 293 -1.69 -4.73 -2.10
N GLY A 294 -1.05 -5.81 -2.56
CA GLY A 294 -0.76 -6.99 -1.73
C GLY A 294 0.08 -6.64 -0.50
N PHE A 295 1.14 -5.86 -0.70
CA PHE A 295 2.01 -5.38 0.37
C PHE A 295 1.24 -4.56 1.42
N GLY A 296 0.43 -3.61 0.94
CA GLY A 296 -0.38 -2.75 1.79
C GLY A 296 -1.50 -3.48 2.52
N VAL A 297 -2.14 -4.48 1.90
CA VAL A 297 -3.16 -5.32 2.55
C VAL A 297 -2.54 -6.14 3.69
N GLY A 298 -1.34 -6.68 3.49
CA GLY A 298 -0.61 -7.40 4.55
C GLY A 298 -0.41 -6.53 5.79
N PHE A 299 0.14 -5.33 5.63
CA PHE A 299 0.32 -4.41 6.77
C PHE A 299 -0.98 -3.85 7.32
N TYR A 300 -1.99 -3.66 6.48
CA TYR A 300 -3.33 -3.28 6.93
C TYR A 300 -3.95 -4.32 7.88
N ILE A 301 -3.74 -5.61 7.61
CA ILE A 301 -4.18 -6.70 8.50
C ILE A 301 -3.41 -6.63 9.82
N PHE A 302 -2.07 -6.47 9.79
CA PHE A 302 -1.27 -6.36 11.02
C PHE A 302 -1.65 -5.14 11.86
N GLN A 303 -1.97 -4.01 11.22
CA GLN A 303 -2.37 -2.79 11.90
C GLN A 303 -3.70 -2.90 12.66
N ARG A 304 -4.56 -3.86 12.26
CA ARG A 304 -5.82 -4.15 12.97
C ARG A 304 -5.62 -4.93 14.26
N ILE A 305 -4.42 -5.46 14.51
CA ILE A 305 -4.11 -6.12 15.79
C ILE A 305 -4.02 -5.04 16.87
N PRO A 306 -4.89 -5.07 17.90
CA PRO A 306 -4.88 -4.08 18.97
C PRO A 306 -3.52 -4.02 19.67
N LEU A 307 -3.15 -2.82 20.15
CA LEU A 307 -1.88 -2.51 20.85
C LEU A 307 -0.60 -2.57 19.98
N LEU A 308 -0.60 -3.36 18.90
CA LEU A 308 0.56 -3.47 17.99
C LEU A 308 0.49 -2.48 16.82
N GLY A 309 -0.67 -1.90 16.50
CA GLY A 309 -0.85 -1.12 15.27
C GLY A 309 0.16 0.02 15.02
N VAL A 310 0.59 0.73 16.07
CA VAL A 310 1.58 1.82 15.91
C VAL A 310 3.02 1.28 15.81
N LEU A 311 3.35 0.20 16.52
CA LEU A 311 4.65 -0.49 16.38
C LEU A 311 4.79 -1.13 15.00
N VAL A 312 3.69 -1.72 14.50
CA VAL A 312 3.58 -2.27 13.14
C VAL A 312 3.86 -1.21 12.10
N TYR A 313 3.52 0.06 12.35
CA TYR A 313 3.83 1.14 11.42
C TYR A 313 5.36 1.32 11.26
N GLY A 314 6.12 1.32 12.36
CA GLY A 314 7.59 1.38 12.30
C GLY A 314 8.20 0.17 11.59
N ILE A 315 7.68 -1.03 11.83
CA ILE A 315 8.06 -2.24 11.10
C ILE A 315 7.71 -2.12 9.61
N ALA A 316 6.54 -1.57 9.27
CA ALA A 316 6.10 -1.39 7.89
C ALA A 316 6.99 -0.40 7.12
N GLU A 317 7.42 0.67 7.78
CA GLU A 317 8.35 1.66 7.24
C GLU A 317 9.72 1.02 6.95
N ALA A 318 10.26 0.29 7.92
CA ALA A 318 11.49 -0.48 7.75
C ALA A 318 11.37 -1.55 6.64
N SER A 319 10.23 -2.23 6.57
CA SER A 319 9.94 -3.23 5.52
C SER A 319 9.83 -2.60 4.14
N THR A 320 9.44 -1.32 4.07
CA THR A 320 9.32 -0.58 2.82
C THR A 320 10.70 -0.25 2.24
N ALA A 321 11.73 -0.08 3.07
CA ALA A 321 13.11 -0.01 2.58
C ALA A 321 13.50 -1.28 1.82
N TYR A 322 13.18 -2.46 2.36
CA TYR A 322 13.39 -3.74 1.67
C TYR A 322 12.56 -3.83 0.38
N LEU A 323 11.29 -3.46 0.43
CA LEU A 323 10.40 -3.43 -0.74
C LEU A 323 11.00 -2.61 -1.89
N ILE A 324 11.50 -1.40 -1.61
CA ILE A 324 12.10 -0.50 -2.61
C ILE A 324 13.25 -1.20 -3.35
N THR A 325 14.13 -1.90 -2.63
CA THR A 325 15.24 -2.63 -3.28
C THR A 325 14.81 -3.75 -4.22
N LYS A 326 13.56 -4.21 -4.13
CA LYS A 326 13.02 -5.27 -4.98
C LYS A 326 12.22 -4.77 -6.18
N ILE A 327 11.67 -3.56 -6.09
CA ILE A 327 10.74 -3.03 -7.11
C ILE A 327 11.26 -1.78 -7.84
N THR A 328 12.44 -1.29 -7.46
CA THR A 328 13.12 -0.16 -8.11
C THR A 328 14.58 -0.52 -8.36
N ASP A 329 15.20 0.10 -9.36
CA ASP A 329 16.65 0.00 -9.56
C ASP A 329 17.38 0.92 -8.54
N PRO A 330 18.66 0.67 -8.22
CA PRO A 330 19.41 1.53 -7.31
C PRO A 330 19.54 2.96 -7.88
N PRO A 331 19.32 4.00 -7.05
CA PRO A 331 19.43 5.38 -7.50
C PRO A 331 20.88 5.71 -7.90
N PRO A 332 21.10 6.45 -9.00
CA PRO A 332 22.41 6.94 -9.39
C PRO A 332 22.84 8.13 -8.51
N PRO A 333 23.99 8.77 -8.77
CA PRO A 333 24.31 10.06 -8.17
C PRO A 333 23.28 11.15 -8.55
N PRO A 334 23.08 12.19 -7.70
CA PRO A 334 22.03 13.20 -7.90
C PRO A 334 22.04 13.90 -9.26
N ALA A 335 23.20 13.98 -9.94
CA ALA A 335 23.35 14.57 -11.26
C ALA A 335 22.47 13.91 -12.34
N GLN A 336 22.15 12.62 -12.19
CA GLN A 336 21.36 11.83 -13.15
C GLN A 336 19.92 11.56 -12.66
N MET A 337 19.48 12.28 -11.63
CA MET A 337 18.19 12.03 -10.97
C MET A 337 16.99 12.13 -11.92
N ALA A 338 16.98 13.12 -12.83
CA ALA A 338 15.84 13.36 -13.72
C ALA A 338 15.63 12.19 -14.70
N GLU A 339 16.72 11.68 -15.28
CA GLU A 339 16.70 10.52 -16.18
C GLU A 339 16.31 9.25 -15.44
N PHE A 340 16.82 9.07 -14.21
CA PHE A 340 16.42 7.97 -13.35
C PHE A 340 14.92 8.00 -13.01
N ALA A 341 14.38 9.14 -12.61
CA ALA A 341 12.94 9.27 -12.33
C ALA A 341 12.09 8.94 -13.57
N ALA A 342 12.56 9.32 -14.76
CA ALA A 342 11.88 8.98 -16.00
C ALA A 342 11.92 7.47 -16.29
N SER A 343 13.08 6.80 -16.10
CA SER A 343 13.24 5.37 -16.36
C SER A 343 12.47 4.48 -15.38
N GLN A 344 12.33 4.90 -14.12
CA GLN A 344 11.64 4.13 -13.08
C GLN A 344 10.11 4.06 -13.25
N GLN A 345 9.51 4.82 -14.17
CA GLN A 345 8.07 4.78 -14.43
C GLN A 345 7.59 3.38 -14.83
N GLN A 346 8.42 2.62 -15.54
CA GLN A 346 8.15 1.23 -15.91
C GLN A 346 8.93 0.29 -14.98
N TRP A 347 8.29 -0.80 -14.58
CA TRP A 347 8.92 -1.86 -13.81
C TRP A 347 9.58 -2.85 -14.76
N THR A 348 10.81 -2.50 -15.16
CA THR A 348 11.65 -3.24 -16.10
C THR A 348 11.84 -4.71 -15.71
N ASN A 349 11.99 -5.02 -14.43
CA ASN A 349 12.29 -6.37 -13.93
C ASN A 349 11.05 -7.15 -13.48
N LYS A 350 9.83 -6.70 -13.86
CA LYS A 350 8.57 -7.29 -13.38
C LYS A 350 8.45 -8.79 -13.68
N HIS A 351 8.72 -9.19 -14.92
CA HIS A 351 8.55 -10.58 -15.34
C HIS A 351 9.50 -11.53 -14.60
N GLU A 352 10.75 -11.12 -14.45
CA GLU A 352 11.77 -11.88 -13.72
C GLU A 352 11.40 -12.01 -12.23
N PHE A 353 10.98 -10.91 -11.60
CA PHE A 353 10.60 -10.89 -10.20
C PHE A 353 9.38 -11.77 -9.90
N LEU A 354 8.35 -11.72 -10.75
CA LEU A 354 7.13 -12.51 -10.55
C LEU A 354 7.36 -14.01 -10.84
N GLY A 355 8.37 -14.35 -11.63
CA GLY A 355 8.72 -15.73 -12.02
C GLY A 355 9.61 -16.50 -11.03
N LYS A 356 10.43 -15.83 -10.22
CA LYS A 356 11.38 -16.48 -9.27
C LYS A 356 10.68 -17.27 -8.15
N LYS A 357 11.17 -18.44 -7.73
CA LYS A 357 10.57 -19.17 -6.60
C LYS A 357 10.72 -18.39 -5.29
N LEU A 358 9.83 -18.66 -4.32
CA LEU A 358 9.70 -17.94 -3.04
C LEU A 358 11.02 -17.70 -2.28
N PHE A 359 11.95 -18.66 -2.34
CA PHE A 359 13.25 -18.60 -1.66
C PHE A 359 14.39 -18.05 -2.54
N GLU A 360 14.13 -17.82 -3.83
CA GLU A 360 15.12 -17.37 -4.82
C GLU A 360 15.00 -15.86 -5.13
N LEU A 361 14.19 -15.11 -4.36
CA LEU A 361 14.04 -13.65 -4.48
C LEU A 361 15.35 -12.85 -4.19
N GLU A 362 16.46 -13.57 -4.01
CA GLU A 362 17.78 -13.08 -3.61
C GLU A 362 18.87 -13.34 -4.67
N VAL A 363 18.54 -13.86 -5.87
CA VAL A 363 19.54 -14.20 -6.92
C VAL A 363 19.66 -13.08 -7.99
N PRO A 364 20.86 -12.76 -8.54
CA PRO A 364 21.14 -11.58 -9.37
C PRO A 364 20.42 -11.51 -10.74
N LYS A 365 20.63 -10.37 -11.42
CA LYS A 365 20.01 -9.88 -12.66
C LYS A 365 20.63 -10.44 -13.96
N ASN A 366 21.73 -11.20 -13.89
CA ASN A 366 22.41 -11.75 -15.07
C ASN A 366 22.60 -13.26 -14.91
N THR A 367 21.64 -14.02 -15.42
CA THR A 367 21.93 -15.35 -15.96
C THR A 367 21.14 -15.45 -17.25
N THR A 368 21.78 -15.09 -18.35
CA THR A 368 21.36 -15.53 -19.68
C THR A 368 21.14 -17.04 -19.61
N LEU A 369 19.94 -17.48 -19.99
CA LEU A 369 19.45 -18.87 -19.92
C LEU A 369 20.25 -19.89 -20.75
N GLU A 370 21.43 -19.54 -21.27
CA GLU A 370 22.27 -20.41 -22.09
C GLU A 370 23.36 -21.13 -21.28
N GLU A 371 23.83 -20.60 -20.15
CA GLU A 371 24.96 -21.21 -19.42
C GLU A 371 24.54 -22.29 -18.39
N ALA A 372 23.31 -22.23 -17.87
CA ALA A 372 22.81 -23.23 -16.92
C ALA A 372 22.58 -24.61 -17.56
N THR A 373 22.52 -24.70 -18.89
CA THR A 373 22.29 -25.95 -19.61
C THR A 373 23.60 -26.61 -20.10
N GLN A 374 24.72 -25.87 -20.14
CA GLN A 374 26.02 -26.39 -20.58
C GLN A 374 26.92 -26.90 -19.44
N GLY A 375 26.69 -26.46 -18.20
CA GLY A 375 27.44 -26.93 -17.03
C GLY A 375 27.00 -28.29 -16.46
N ILE A 376 25.85 -28.83 -16.90
CA ILE A 376 25.31 -30.11 -16.42
C ILE A 376 25.66 -31.27 -17.38
N SER A 377 25.94 -30.98 -18.65
CA SER A 377 26.23 -32.00 -19.66
C SER A 377 27.71 -32.40 -19.76
N THR A 378 28.63 -31.63 -19.16
CA THR A 378 30.08 -31.90 -19.21
C THR A 378 30.63 -32.68 -18.01
N SER A 379 29.84 -32.91 -16.96
CA SER A 379 30.28 -33.66 -15.76
C SER A 379 29.83 -35.12 -15.73
N ILE A 380 29.11 -35.60 -16.75
CA ILE A 380 28.59 -36.98 -16.82
C ILE A 380 29.39 -37.88 -17.78
N SER A 381 30.31 -37.35 -18.58
CA SER A 381 31.04 -38.12 -19.62
C SER A 381 32.50 -38.48 -19.30
N THR A 382 32.99 -38.26 -18.08
CA THR A 382 34.35 -38.64 -17.66
C THR A 382 34.34 -39.45 -16.36
N SER A 383 33.62 -40.56 -16.36
CA SER A 383 33.84 -41.65 -15.41
C SER A 383 33.28 -42.98 -15.96
N THR A 384 33.99 -43.57 -16.91
CA THR A 384 34.01 -45.01 -17.21
C THR A 384 35.36 -45.36 -17.80
#